data_AF-A0A1A5PAF8-F1
#
_entry.id   AF-A0A1A5PAF8-F1
#
_cell.length_a   1.000
_cell.length_b   1.000
_cell.length_c   1.000
_cell.angle_alpha   90.00
_cell.angle_beta   90.00
_cell.angle_gamma   90.00
#
_symmetry.space_group_name_H-M   'P 1'
#
loop_
_entity.id
_entity.type
_entity.pdbx_description
1 polymer ?
#
loop_
_entity_poly.entity_id
_entity_poly.type
_entity_poly.pdbx_seq_one_letter_code
_entity_poly.pdbx_strand_id
1 'polypeptide(L)' 'MSARPTDDLFVRYMRAFQDSTEHTAACPACQGETPCAEGVPIHDRFARLQDAYNARQKQR' A
#
# COMPACT_ATOMS: atom_id res chain seq x y z
N MET A 1 5.40 26.40 -1.29
CA MET A 1 5.38 25.52 -0.12
C MET A 1 5.94 24.17 -0.55
N SER A 2 7.17 23.86 -0.15
CA SER A 2 7.83 22.61 -0.54
C SER A 2 7.10 21.45 0.13
N ALA A 3 6.28 20.72 -0.63
CA ALA A 3 5.77 19.42 -0.20
C ALA A 3 7.01 18.59 0.18
N ARG A 4 7.17 18.30 1.47
CA ARG A 4 8.31 17.51 1.93
C ARG A 4 8.22 16.16 1.21
N PRO A 5 9.34 15.56 0.76
CA PRO A 5 9.33 14.25 0.12
C PRO A 5 8.62 13.16 0.97
N THR A 6 8.52 13.37 2.28
CA THR A 6 7.77 12.53 3.22
C THR A 6 6.26 12.57 3.03
N ASP A 7 5.68 13.73 2.67
CA ASP A 7 4.24 13.82 2.41
C ASP A 7 3.88 13.04 1.14
N ASP A 8 4.73 13.08 0.12
CA ASP A 8 4.45 12.38 -1.14
C ASP A 8 4.56 10.85 -1.00
N LEU A 9 5.53 10.35 -0.22
CA LEU A 9 5.62 8.92 0.10
C LEU A 9 4.45 8.45 0.97
N PHE A 10 4.07 9.23 1.98
CA PHE A 10 2.95 8.91 2.86
C PHE A 10 1.62 8.93 2.11
N VAL A 11 1.38 9.93 1.25
CA VAL A 11 0.17 10.00 0.40
C VAL A 11 0.11 8.82 -0.57
N ARG A 12 1.24 8.45 -1.20
CA ARG A 12 1.30 7.25 -2.08
C ARG A 12 1.02 5.97 -1.31
N TYR A 13 1.58 5.83 -0.11
CA TYR A 13 1.32 4.70 0.79
C TYR A 13 -0.16 4.61 1.17
N MET A 14 -0.77 5.72 1.62
CA MET A 14 -2.19 5.77 1.99
C MET A 14 -3.10 5.45 0.80
N ARG A 15 -2.77 5.90 -0.40
CA ARG A 15 -3.53 5.57 -1.61
C ARG A 15 -3.46 4.07 -1.95
N ALA A 16 -2.27 3.47 -1.87
CA ALA A 16 -2.13 2.02 -2.07
C ALA A 16 -2.85 1.20 -0.99
N PHE A 17 -2.89 1.68 0.25
CA PHE A 17 -3.67 1.07 1.32
C PHE A 17 -5.18 1.14 1.04
N GLN A 18 -5.65 2.28 0.54
CA GLN A 18 -7.05 2.47 0.18
C GLN A 18 -7.43 1.56 -0.99
N ASP A 19 -6.63 1.51 -2.06
CA ASP A 19 -6.82 0.60 -3.20
C ASP A 19 -6.83 -0.88 -2.74
N SER A 20 -5.93 -1.26 -1.83
CA SER A 20 -5.88 -2.61 -1.26
C SER A 20 -7.11 -2.93 -0.43
N THR A 21 -7.57 -2.00 0.39
CA THR A 21 -8.74 -2.20 1.25
C THR A 21 -10.02 -2.28 0.43
N GLU A 22 -10.15 -1.43 -0.59
CA GLU A 22 -11.26 -1.46 -1.54
C GLU A 22 -11.28 -2.79 -2.32
N HIS A 23 -10.12 -3.26 -2.77
CA HIS A 23 -10.01 -4.56 -3.42
C HIS A 23 -10.38 -5.72 -2.48
N THR A 24 -9.87 -5.73 -1.24
CA THR A 24 -10.25 -6.74 -0.24
C THR A 24 -11.74 -6.67 0.09
N ALA A 25 -12.36 -5.49 0.11
CA ALA A 25 -13.80 -5.36 0.35
C ALA A 25 -14.64 -5.89 -0.81
N ALA A 26 -14.17 -5.70 -2.05
CA ALA A 26 -14.88 -6.10 -3.27
C ALA A 26 -14.55 -7.53 -3.76
N CYS A 27 -13.44 -8.12 -3.33
CA CYS A 27 -12.96 -9.41 -3.81
C CYS A 27 -13.12 -10.51 -2.73
N PRO A 28 -14.07 -11.45 -2.88
CA PRO A 28 -14.26 -12.55 -1.94
C PRO A 28 -13.04 -13.47 -1.81
N ALA A 29 -12.23 -13.58 -2.88
CA ALA A 29 -10.99 -14.36 -2.84
C ALA A 29 -9.98 -13.74 -1.85
N CYS A 30 -9.79 -12.41 -1.92
CA CYS A 30 -8.97 -11.66 -0.97
C CYS A 30 -9.59 -11.55 0.43
N GLN A 31 -10.91 -11.71 0.59
CA GLN A 31 -11.54 -11.86 1.91
C GLN A 31 -11.26 -13.23 2.53
N GLY A 32 -11.06 -14.25 1.69
CA GLY A 32 -10.58 -15.56 2.11
C GLY A 32 -9.06 -15.62 2.20
N GLU A 33 -8.54 -16.81 2.49
CA GLU A 33 -7.09 -17.08 2.49
C GLU A 33 -6.51 -17.30 1.08
N THR A 34 -7.28 -16.98 0.02
CA THR A 34 -6.89 -17.29 -1.36
C THR A 34 -6.32 -16.05 -2.05
N PRO A 35 -5.05 -16.07 -2.49
CA PRO A 35 -4.47 -14.95 -3.20
C PRO A 35 -5.19 -14.73 -4.55
N CYS A 36 -5.80 -13.55 -4.71
CA CYS A 36 -6.40 -13.13 -5.97
C CYS A 36 -5.30 -12.69 -6.95
N ALA A 37 -5.35 -13.14 -8.21
CA ALA A 37 -4.40 -12.73 -9.24
C ALA A 37 -4.38 -11.20 -9.48
N GLU A 38 -5.53 -10.53 -9.29
CA GLU A 38 -5.64 -9.06 -9.37
C GLU A 38 -5.21 -8.36 -8.08
N GLY A 39 -5.38 -9.02 -6.93
CA GLY A 39 -4.96 -8.50 -5.63
C GLY A 39 -3.45 -8.58 -5.40
N VAL A 40 -2.77 -9.58 -5.98
CA VAL A 40 -1.30 -9.75 -5.91
C VAL A 40 -0.53 -8.46 -6.25
N PRO A 41 -0.74 -7.81 -7.41
CA PRO A 41 -0.01 -6.57 -7.73
C PRO A 41 -0.39 -5.39 -6.81
N ILE A 42 -1.62 -5.36 -6.28
CA ILE A 42 -2.07 -4.31 -5.36
C ILE A 42 -1.39 -4.46 -3.99
N HIS A 43 -1.35 -5.68 -3.46
CA HIS A 43 -0.68 -6.00 -2.20
C HIS A 43 0.85 -5.88 -2.31
N ASP A 44 1.47 -6.30 -3.42
CA ASP A 44 2.92 -6.12 -3.65
C ASP A 44 3.29 -4.63 -3.68
N ARG A 45 2.47 -3.81 -4.34
CA ARG A 45 2.67 -2.35 -4.37
C ARG A 45 2.54 -1.74 -2.98
N PHE A 46 1.55 -2.14 -2.20
CA PHE A 46 1.39 -1.71 -0.81
C PHE A 46 2.60 -2.10 0.05
N ALA A 47 3.04 -3.36 -0.02
CA ALA A 47 4.19 -3.87 0.73
C ALA A 47 5.48 -3.07 0.41
N ARG A 48 5.75 -2.79 -0.87
CA ARG A 48 6.91 -1.97 -1.27
C ARG A 48 6.85 -0.54 -0.71
N LEU A 49 5.68 0.08 -0.67
CA LEU A 49 5.51 1.43 -0.14
C LEU A 49 5.60 1.45 1.39
N GLN A 50 5.06 0.43 2.05
CA GLN A 50 5.21 0.24 3.49
C GLN A 50 6.70 0.06 3.86
N ASP A 51 7.44 -0.77 3.13
CA ASP A 51 8.86 -0.97 3.34
C ASP A 51 9.67 0.30 3.10
N ALA A 52 9.39 1.04 2.02
CA ALA A 52 10.04 2.32 1.74
C ALA A 52 9.77 3.36 2.85
N TYR A 53 8.53 3.41 3.36
CA TYR A 53 8.15 4.30 4.46
C TYR A 53 8.86 3.90 5.76
N ASN A 54 8.87 2.60 6.10
CA ASN A 54 9.52 2.08 7.29
C ASN A 54 11.04 2.27 7.25
N ALA A 55 11.68 2.00 6.11
CA ALA A 55 13.11 2.23 5.91
C ALA A 55 13.49 3.70 6.07
N ARG A 56 12.59 4.62 5.67
CA ARG A 56 12.78 6.05 5.85
C ARG A 56 12.54 6.50 7.29
N GLN A 57 11.55 5.95 8.00
CA GLN A 57 11.34 6.24 9.43
C GLN A 57 12.54 5.80 10.28
N LYS A 58 13.15 4.66 9.97
CA LYS A 58 14.36 4.17 10.68
C LYS A 58 15.60 5.04 10.47
N GLN A 59 15.65 5.84 9.40
CA GLN A 59 16.78 6.73 9.08
C GLN A 59 16.65 8.13 9.70
N ARG A 60 15.59 8.38 10.47
CA ARG A 60 15.26 9.69 11.03
C ARG A 60 15.30 9.64 12.56
#